data_AF-A0AAV8F5J6-F1
#
_entry.id   AF-A0AAV8F5J6-F1
#
_cell.length_a   1.000
_cell.length_b   1.000
_cell.length_c   1.000
_cell.angle_alpha   90.00
_cell.angle_beta   90.00
_cell.angle_gamma   90.00
#
_symmetry.space_group_name_H-M   'P 1'
#
loop_
_entity.id
_entity.type
_entity.pdbx_description
1 polymer ?
#
loop_
_entity_poly.entity_id
_entity_poly.type
_entity_poly.pdbx_seq_one_letter_code
_entity_poly.pdbx_strand_id
1 'polypeptide(L)'
;MQTAILSNNSVIQSMTEPGLRILVGVLTTADRYERRQLIRLAYAEQHGTYNDAEVDVRFVFCSLSKEEQSVLVTLEILQYNDIIILNCTENMNNGKTYEYFSSVPKLFSDSTYNYVMKCDDDTYLRIGNLVESLRNKSREDVFYGLVNPCFRADDMDYKMNASFMSGLGYLLSWDLAEWIAESEIARNNTDGPEDIVLASWLNTAKKGRNRYHNFPGIYDYKGDSPDANCYRHAFIPETIAVHLLKGNLEWARTLNYFNATKGLKPSKLYHVPSWPINQ
;
A
#
# COMPACT_ATOMS: atom_id res chain seq x y z
N MET A 1 -39.90 -46.50 -23.08
CA MET A 1 -38.76 -45.70 -23.58
C MET A 1 -38.38 -44.73 -22.48
N GLN A 2 -37.15 -44.87 -21.99
CA GLN A 2 -36.63 -44.35 -20.74
C GLN A 2 -36.23 -42.88 -20.90
N THR A 3 -36.80 -42.00 -20.10
CA THR A 3 -36.41 -40.60 -19.99
C THR A 3 -35.07 -40.50 -19.27
N ALA A 4 -34.05 -40.02 -19.97
CA ALA A 4 -32.73 -39.77 -19.41
C ALA A 4 -32.77 -38.53 -18.50
N ILE A 5 -32.50 -38.74 -17.21
CA ILE A 5 -32.25 -37.67 -16.25
C ILE A 5 -30.79 -37.25 -16.44
N LEU A 6 -30.56 -36.05 -16.96
CA LEU A 6 -29.24 -35.42 -16.95
C LEU A 6 -28.97 -34.94 -15.52
N SER A 7 -28.08 -35.64 -14.80
CA SER A 7 -27.54 -35.18 -13.54
C SER A 7 -26.60 -33.99 -13.79
N ASN A 8 -27.04 -32.79 -13.44
CA ASN A 8 -26.16 -31.62 -13.34
C ASN A 8 -25.20 -31.83 -12.16
N ASN A 9 -24.00 -32.35 -12.45
CA ASN A 9 -22.86 -32.24 -11.55
C ASN A 9 -22.35 -30.80 -11.60
N SER A 10 -22.98 -29.91 -10.83
CA SER A 10 -22.34 -28.65 -10.44
C SER A 10 -21.18 -29.00 -9.51
N VAL A 11 -19.97 -28.98 -10.06
CA VAL A 11 -18.75 -28.89 -9.26
C VAL A 11 -18.85 -27.58 -8.49
N ILE A 12 -19.24 -27.66 -7.22
CA ILE A 12 -19.01 -26.59 -6.25
C ILE A 12 -17.50 -26.57 -6.09
N GLN A 13 -16.84 -25.73 -6.89
CA GLN A 13 -15.47 -25.32 -6.59
C GLN A 13 -15.56 -24.65 -5.23
N SER A 14 -15.08 -25.34 -4.18
CA SER A 14 -14.87 -24.69 -2.90
C SER A 14 -13.93 -23.52 -3.18
N MET A 15 -14.45 -22.30 -3.17
CA MET A 15 -13.61 -21.11 -3.14
C MET A 15 -12.83 -21.22 -1.84
N THR A 16 -11.60 -21.69 -1.95
CA THR A 16 -10.66 -21.66 -0.84
C THR A 16 -10.42 -20.18 -0.59
N GLU A 17 -10.75 -19.73 0.62
CA GLU A 17 -10.39 -18.38 1.07
C GLU A 17 -8.90 -18.16 0.81
N PRO A 18 -8.50 -17.02 0.23
CA PRO A 18 -7.10 -16.76 -0.08
C PRO A 18 -6.26 -16.85 1.20
N GLY A 19 -5.08 -17.48 1.12
CA GLY A 19 -4.16 -17.62 2.23
C GLY A 19 -3.59 -16.29 2.76
N LEU A 20 -3.79 -15.20 2.01
CA LEU A 20 -3.41 -13.84 2.42
C LEU A 20 -4.34 -12.76 1.85
N ARG A 21 -4.91 -11.89 2.70
CA ARG A 21 -5.66 -10.69 2.28
C ARG A 21 -5.01 -9.43 2.82
N ILE A 22 -4.72 -8.47 1.94
CA ILE A 22 -4.06 -7.20 2.29
C ILE A 22 -4.93 -6.03 1.80
N LEU A 23 -5.25 -5.10 2.70
CA LEU A 23 -5.82 -3.81 2.34
C LEU A 23 -4.71 -2.78 2.21
N VAL A 24 -4.57 -2.12 1.07
CA VAL A 24 -3.61 -1.04 0.84
C VAL A 24 -4.36 0.29 0.70
N GLY A 25 -4.20 1.17 1.67
CA GLY A 25 -4.65 2.56 1.60
C GLY A 25 -3.58 3.46 1.02
N VAL A 26 -3.83 3.99 -0.17
CA VAL A 26 -3.03 5.03 -0.80
C VAL A 26 -3.56 6.39 -0.34
N LEU A 27 -2.88 7.03 0.59
CA LEU A 27 -3.25 8.36 1.06
C LEU A 27 -2.92 9.40 -0.02
N THR A 28 -3.95 10.14 -0.45
CA THR A 28 -3.88 11.14 -1.52
C THR A 28 -4.80 12.31 -1.20
N THR A 29 -5.04 13.25 -2.12
CA THR A 29 -6.05 14.31 -1.95
C THR A 29 -7.09 14.24 -3.06
N ALA A 30 -8.29 14.77 -2.82
CA ALA A 30 -9.40 14.71 -3.79
C ALA A 30 -9.00 15.18 -5.20
N ASP A 31 -8.19 16.25 -5.29
CA ASP A 31 -7.77 16.86 -6.57
C ASP A 31 -6.71 16.05 -7.37
N ARG A 32 -6.17 14.96 -6.82
CA ARG A 32 -5.10 14.14 -7.44
C ARG A 32 -5.62 13.06 -8.41
N TYR A 33 -6.60 13.39 -9.26
CA TYR A 33 -7.24 12.42 -10.18
C TYR A 33 -6.25 11.67 -11.09
N GLU A 34 -5.38 12.41 -11.76
CA GLU A 34 -4.39 11.84 -12.70
C GLU A 34 -3.41 10.91 -11.99
N ARG A 35 -3.02 11.25 -10.75
CA ARG A 35 -2.12 10.42 -9.97
C ARG A 35 -2.78 9.11 -9.58
N ARG A 36 -4.02 9.16 -9.07
CA ARG A 36 -4.80 7.94 -8.78
C ARG A 36 -4.94 7.08 -10.03
N GLN A 37 -5.27 7.69 -11.17
CA GLN A 37 -5.38 6.96 -12.43
C GLN A 37 -4.07 6.30 -12.87
N LEU A 38 -2.93 6.97 -12.74
CA LEU A 38 -1.63 6.37 -13.04
C LEU A 38 -1.36 5.15 -12.15
N ILE A 39 -1.65 5.26 -10.85
CA ILE A 39 -1.46 4.16 -9.90
C ILE A 39 -2.37 2.97 -10.26
N ARG A 40 -3.64 3.21 -10.61
CA ARG A 40 -4.54 2.15 -11.11
C ARG A 40 -3.93 1.40 -12.29
N LEU A 41 -3.43 2.14 -13.29
CA LEU A 41 -2.80 1.53 -14.47
C LEU A 41 -1.56 0.71 -14.07
N ALA A 42 -0.70 1.25 -13.20
CA ALA A 42 0.51 0.58 -12.74
C ALA A 42 0.24 -0.69 -11.93
N TYR A 43 -0.85 -0.73 -11.15
CA TYR A 43 -1.24 -1.90 -10.37
C TYR A 43 -2.04 -2.91 -11.19
N ALA A 44 -2.78 -2.45 -12.20
CA ALA A 44 -3.50 -3.32 -13.13
C ALA A 44 -2.55 -4.29 -13.86
N GLU A 45 -1.36 -3.83 -14.25
CA GLU A 45 -0.32 -4.66 -14.89
C GLU A 45 0.30 -5.73 -13.96
N GLN A 46 0.00 -5.68 -12.66
CA GLN A 46 0.49 -6.64 -11.67
C GLN A 46 -0.57 -7.69 -11.28
N HIS A 47 -1.82 -7.55 -11.72
CA HIS A 47 -2.85 -8.54 -11.43
C HIS A 47 -2.46 -9.93 -11.94
N GLY A 48 -2.68 -10.96 -11.11
CA GLY A 48 -2.34 -12.33 -11.44
C GLY A 48 -0.84 -12.66 -11.37
N THR A 49 0.01 -11.74 -10.92
CA THR A 49 1.45 -12.02 -10.70
C THR A 49 1.75 -12.67 -9.33
N TYR A 50 0.75 -12.75 -8.47
CA TYR A 50 0.81 -13.37 -7.15
C TYR A 50 -0.34 -14.38 -7.00
N ASN A 51 -0.04 -15.50 -6.36
CA ASN A 51 -0.99 -16.60 -6.14
C ASN A 51 -1.42 -16.65 -4.67
N ASP A 52 -2.59 -17.21 -4.41
CA ASP A 52 -3.09 -17.45 -3.03
C ASP A 52 -3.04 -16.19 -2.15
N ALA A 53 -3.33 -15.03 -2.76
CA ALA A 53 -3.38 -13.76 -2.08
C ALA A 53 -4.34 -12.80 -2.80
N GLU A 54 -5.01 -11.96 -2.03
CA GLU A 54 -5.86 -10.87 -2.50
C GLU A 54 -5.34 -9.55 -1.93
N VAL A 55 -5.24 -8.55 -2.81
CA VAL A 55 -4.75 -7.22 -2.43
C VAL A 55 -5.72 -6.19 -2.96
N ASP A 56 -6.42 -5.56 -2.03
CA ASP A 56 -7.35 -4.47 -2.30
C ASP A 56 -6.61 -3.14 -2.17
N VAL A 57 -6.58 -2.36 -3.24
CA VAL A 57 -6.01 -1.00 -3.21
C VAL A 57 -7.14 0.00 -3.16
N ARG A 58 -7.10 0.90 -2.18
CA ARG A 58 -8.09 1.95 -1.98
C ARG A 58 -7.41 3.31 -1.91
N PHE A 59 -7.93 4.30 -2.63
CA PHE A 59 -7.48 5.67 -2.53
C PHE A 59 -8.21 6.38 -1.39
N VAL A 60 -7.43 6.96 -0.47
CA VAL A 60 -7.95 7.47 0.80
C VAL A 60 -7.68 8.96 0.92
N PHE A 61 -8.75 9.71 1.13
CA PHE A 61 -8.69 11.13 1.47
C PHE A 61 -9.81 11.48 2.44
N CYS A 62 -9.73 12.66 3.02
CA CYS A 62 -10.69 13.13 4.01
C CYS A 62 -12.00 13.58 3.33
N SER A 63 -12.27 14.88 3.25
CA SER A 63 -13.54 15.43 2.77
C SER A 63 -13.44 16.02 1.36
N LEU A 64 -14.60 16.09 0.69
CA LEU A 64 -14.78 16.87 -0.53
C LEU A 64 -15.24 18.28 -0.15
N SER A 65 -14.48 19.30 -0.52
CA SER A 65 -14.72 20.69 -0.15
C SER A 65 -15.09 21.60 -1.32
N LYS A 66 -15.06 21.08 -2.55
CA LYS A 66 -15.34 21.83 -3.79
C LYS A 66 -16.43 21.15 -4.62
N GLU A 67 -17.18 21.94 -5.38
CA GLU A 67 -18.25 21.46 -6.25
C GLU A 67 -17.72 20.47 -7.29
N GLU A 68 -16.60 20.80 -7.94
CA GLU A 68 -15.98 19.94 -8.94
C GLU A 68 -15.52 18.61 -8.35
N GLN A 69 -15.08 18.58 -7.08
CA GLN A 69 -14.69 17.34 -6.42
C GLN A 69 -15.88 16.40 -6.25
N SER A 70 -17.03 16.93 -5.83
CA SER A 70 -18.26 16.14 -5.65
C SER A 70 -18.64 15.41 -6.94
N VAL A 71 -18.59 16.09 -8.09
CA VAL A 71 -18.94 15.48 -9.38
C VAL A 71 -17.85 14.52 -9.87
N LEU A 72 -16.59 14.98 -9.93
CA LEU A 72 -15.50 14.22 -10.54
C LEU A 72 -15.11 12.99 -9.72
N VAL A 73 -15.06 13.10 -8.39
CA VAL A 73 -14.80 11.94 -7.51
C VAL A 73 -15.97 10.96 -7.58
N THR A 74 -17.22 11.42 -7.67
CA THR A 74 -18.37 10.51 -7.81
C THR A 74 -18.29 9.71 -9.12
N LEU A 75 -17.88 10.32 -10.23
CA LEU A 75 -17.65 9.60 -11.49
C LEU A 75 -16.55 8.53 -11.33
N GLU A 76 -15.49 8.86 -10.60
CA GLU A 76 -14.41 7.93 -10.29
C GLU A 76 -14.89 6.75 -9.42
N ILE A 77 -15.71 7.01 -8.39
CA ILE A 77 -16.34 5.99 -7.55
C ILE A 77 -17.22 5.06 -8.38
N LEU A 78 -18.08 5.61 -9.25
CA LEU A 78 -18.98 4.81 -10.10
C LEU A 78 -18.21 3.86 -11.02
N GLN A 79 -17.04 4.28 -11.51
CA GLN A 79 -16.24 3.51 -12.45
C GLN A 79 -15.37 2.45 -11.77
N TYR A 80 -14.75 2.78 -10.64
CA TYR A 80 -13.68 1.96 -10.05
C TYR A 80 -14.04 1.40 -8.67
N ASN A 81 -14.97 2.01 -7.95
CA ASN A 81 -15.41 1.58 -6.62
C ASN A 81 -14.25 1.35 -5.62
N ASP A 82 -13.20 2.18 -5.69
CA ASP A 82 -11.94 2.00 -4.97
C ASP A 82 -11.53 3.22 -4.12
N ILE A 83 -12.47 4.10 -3.80
CA ILE A 83 -12.23 5.32 -3.01
C ILE A 83 -12.83 5.19 -1.62
N ILE A 84 -12.07 5.62 -0.62
CA ILE A 84 -12.53 5.85 0.76
C ILE A 84 -12.45 7.34 1.06
N ILE A 85 -13.61 7.92 1.38
CA ILE A 85 -13.76 9.30 1.83
C ILE A 85 -13.95 9.26 3.35
N LEU A 86 -12.96 9.73 4.10
CA LEU A 86 -12.97 9.73 5.57
C LEU A 86 -13.68 10.97 6.12
N ASN A 87 -14.18 10.88 7.36
CA ASN A 87 -14.82 12.01 8.03
C ASN A 87 -13.80 12.90 8.77
N CYS A 88 -12.91 13.55 8.02
CA CYS A 88 -11.89 14.43 8.58
C CYS A 88 -11.67 15.70 7.75
N THR A 89 -10.85 16.60 8.28
CA THR A 89 -10.29 17.72 7.50
C THR A 89 -9.03 17.24 6.81
N GLU A 90 -8.89 17.47 5.50
CA GLU A 90 -7.71 17.03 4.75
C GLU A 90 -6.42 17.63 5.31
N ASN A 91 -5.49 16.76 5.71
CA ASN A 91 -4.20 17.14 6.30
C ASN A 91 -3.23 15.96 6.29
N MET A 92 -1.94 16.24 6.46
CA MET A 92 -0.91 15.21 6.58
C MET A 92 -0.60 14.84 8.05
N ASN A 93 -0.48 15.83 8.93
CA ASN A 93 0.10 15.70 10.27
C ASN A 93 -0.90 15.85 11.43
N ASN A 94 -2.19 15.78 11.14
CA ASN A 94 -3.29 16.11 12.05
C ASN A 94 -4.42 15.08 11.95
N GLY A 95 -4.06 13.80 12.11
CA GLY A 95 -5.03 12.73 12.32
C GLY A 95 -5.53 11.97 11.09
N LYS A 96 -5.16 12.32 9.85
CA LYS A 96 -5.62 11.53 8.68
C LYS A 96 -5.21 10.05 8.76
N THR A 97 -3.99 9.78 9.20
CA THR A 97 -3.50 8.39 9.41
C THR A 97 -4.27 7.68 10.51
N TYR A 98 -4.56 8.38 11.62
CA TYR A 98 -5.43 7.86 12.67
C TYR A 98 -6.80 7.49 12.08
N GLU A 99 -7.46 8.45 11.42
CA GLU A 99 -8.80 8.29 10.84
C GLU A 99 -8.86 7.13 9.84
N TYR A 100 -7.81 6.93 9.04
CA TYR A 100 -7.72 5.78 8.15
C TYR A 100 -7.70 4.46 8.94
N PHE A 101 -6.70 4.26 9.81
CA PHE A 101 -6.55 3.00 10.54
C PHE A 101 -7.70 2.74 11.52
N SER A 102 -8.30 3.76 12.12
CA SER A 102 -9.45 3.62 13.02
C SER A 102 -10.75 3.34 12.30
N SER A 103 -10.89 3.74 11.03
CA SER A 103 -12.14 3.56 10.26
C SER A 103 -12.22 2.21 9.55
N VAL A 104 -11.09 1.71 9.02
CA VAL A 104 -11.11 0.52 8.16
C VAL A 104 -11.66 -0.76 8.81
N PRO A 105 -11.46 -1.06 10.12
CA PRO A 105 -12.06 -2.24 10.72
C PRO A 105 -13.59 -2.22 10.67
N LYS A 106 -14.19 -1.04 10.85
CA LYS A 106 -15.64 -0.86 10.76
C LYS A 106 -16.14 -0.85 9.31
N LEU A 107 -15.41 -0.21 8.39
CA LEU A 107 -15.79 -0.15 6.98
C LEU A 107 -15.78 -1.52 6.31
N PHE A 108 -14.92 -2.42 6.78
CA PHE A 108 -14.73 -3.75 6.25
C PHE A 108 -15.05 -4.84 7.28
N SER A 109 -16.05 -4.62 8.15
CA SER A 109 -16.44 -5.59 9.20
C SER A 109 -16.85 -6.96 8.65
N ASP A 110 -17.29 -6.98 7.39
CA ASP A 110 -17.74 -8.18 6.69
C ASP A 110 -16.59 -8.86 5.91
N SER A 111 -15.35 -8.40 6.07
CA SER A 111 -14.17 -8.91 5.39
C SER A 111 -13.05 -9.27 6.37
N THR A 112 -12.30 -10.31 6.04
CA THR A 112 -11.20 -10.84 6.85
C THR A 112 -9.85 -10.47 6.24
N TYR A 113 -9.38 -9.24 6.48
CA TYR A 113 -8.02 -8.86 6.10
C TYR A 113 -7.01 -9.40 7.12
N ASN A 114 -5.82 -9.79 6.64
CA ASN A 114 -4.71 -10.12 7.52
C ASN A 114 -3.87 -8.90 7.87
N TYR A 115 -3.74 -7.99 6.91
CA TYR A 115 -2.91 -6.82 7.02
C TYR A 115 -3.58 -5.59 6.41
N VAL A 116 -3.22 -4.43 6.93
CA VAL A 116 -3.56 -3.14 6.35
C VAL A 116 -2.32 -2.27 6.21
N MET A 117 -2.14 -1.65 5.05
CA MET A 117 -0.99 -0.83 4.69
C MET A 117 -1.40 0.60 4.44
N LYS A 118 -0.59 1.56 4.91
CA LYS A 118 -0.57 2.94 4.43
C LYS A 118 0.60 3.12 3.48
N CYS A 119 0.36 3.76 2.35
CA CYS A 119 1.41 4.39 1.54
C CYS A 119 0.93 5.73 0.96
N ASP A 120 1.86 6.51 0.42
CA ASP A 120 1.56 7.79 -0.21
C ASP A 120 1.33 7.64 -1.72
N ASP A 121 0.68 8.62 -2.33
CA ASP A 121 0.39 8.63 -3.77
C ASP A 121 1.60 8.86 -4.68
N ASP A 122 2.78 9.01 -4.11
CA ASP A 122 4.08 9.02 -4.79
C ASP A 122 4.92 7.78 -4.44
N THR A 123 4.27 6.72 -3.98
CA THR A 123 4.88 5.41 -3.74
C THR A 123 4.40 4.40 -4.78
N TYR A 124 5.34 3.72 -5.45
CA TYR A 124 5.04 2.56 -6.28
C TYR A 124 5.29 1.27 -5.50
N LEU A 125 4.25 0.46 -5.34
CA LEU A 125 4.36 -0.88 -4.77
C LEU A 125 4.52 -1.95 -5.85
N ARG A 126 5.46 -2.86 -5.61
CA ARG A 126 5.53 -4.15 -6.31
C ARG A 126 4.73 -5.18 -5.52
N ILE A 127 3.46 -5.32 -5.88
CA ILE A 127 2.45 -6.06 -5.11
C ILE A 127 2.86 -7.53 -4.91
N GLY A 128 3.38 -8.19 -5.95
CA GLY A 128 3.86 -9.57 -5.82
C GLY A 128 5.01 -9.73 -4.83
N ASN A 129 5.94 -8.77 -4.80
CA ASN A 129 7.05 -8.77 -3.84
C ASN A 129 6.56 -8.47 -2.41
N LEU A 130 5.58 -7.56 -2.26
CA LEU A 130 4.92 -7.30 -0.98
C LEU A 130 4.26 -8.58 -0.43
N VAL A 131 3.45 -9.26 -1.25
CA VAL A 131 2.79 -10.53 -0.86
C VAL A 131 3.83 -11.56 -0.43
N GLU A 132 4.89 -11.77 -1.23
CA GLU A 132 5.91 -12.77 -0.93
C GLU A 132 6.64 -12.49 0.38
N SER A 133 6.96 -11.22 0.66
CA SER A 133 7.61 -10.80 1.90
C SER A 133 6.79 -11.09 3.17
N LEU A 134 5.46 -11.16 3.04
CA LEU A 134 4.49 -11.34 4.13
C LEU A 134 4.06 -12.79 4.35
N ARG A 135 4.26 -13.69 3.39
CA ARG A 135 3.72 -15.08 3.46
C ARG A 135 4.01 -15.77 4.79
N ASN A 136 5.26 -15.69 5.23
CA ASN A 136 5.77 -16.38 6.42
C ASN A 136 5.83 -15.49 7.67
N LYS A 137 5.07 -14.39 7.71
CA LYS A 137 5.03 -13.45 8.84
C LYS A 137 3.82 -13.73 9.73
N SER A 138 3.91 -13.37 11.02
CA SER A 138 2.76 -13.44 11.94
C SER A 138 1.56 -12.68 11.38
N ARG A 139 0.33 -13.15 11.59
CA ARG A 139 -0.89 -12.40 11.27
C ARG A 139 -1.34 -11.46 12.40
N GLU A 140 -0.60 -11.45 13.50
CA GLU A 140 -0.89 -10.69 14.71
C GLU A 140 0.32 -9.86 15.15
N ASP A 141 0.04 -8.70 15.75
CA ASP A 141 1.01 -7.79 16.36
C ASP A 141 2.17 -7.37 15.43
N VAL A 142 1.94 -7.30 14.12
CA VAL A 142 2.93 -6.96 13.09
C VAL A 142 3.01 -5.47 12.83
N PHE A 143 4.22 -4.93 12.85
CA PHE A 143 4.53 -3.61 12.32
C PHE A 143 5.66 -3.74 11.29
N TYR A 144 5.36 -3.43 10.03
CA TYR A 144 6.20 -3.74 8.89
C TYR A 144 6.50 -2.47 8.09
N GLY A 145 7.77 -2.22 7.75
CA GLY A 145 8.15 -1.06 6.94
C GLY A 145 9.66 -0.92 6.82
N LEU A 146 10.13 0.29 6.50
CA LEU A 146 11.54 0.66 6.64
C LEU A 146 11.72 1.43 7.95
N VAL A 147 12.67 1.01 8.78
CA VAL A 147 12.86 1.59 10.12
C VAL A 147 13.61 2.92 10.02
N ASN A 148 13.22 3.89 10.85
CA ASN A 148 13.93 5.17 11.03
C ASN A 148 14.33 5.37 12.52
N PRO A 149 15.63 5.59 12.81
CA PRO A 149 16.72 5.71 11.84
C PRO A 149 17.01 4.36 11.17
N CYS A 150 17.36 4.42 9.89
CA CYS A 150 17.69 3.26 9.11
C CYS A 150 19.12 2.86 9.45
N PHE A 151 19.26 1.65 9.99
CA PHE A 151 20.53 1.07 10.40
C PHE A 151 20.81 -0.20 9.59
N ARG A 152 22.08 -0.52 9.38
CA ARG A 152 22.49 -1.85 8.94
C ARG A 152 22.42 -2.80 10.17
N ALA A 153 22.46 -4.12 9.93
CA ALA A 153 21.99 -5.15 10.86
C ALA A 153 22.71 -5.27 12.23
N ASP A 154 23.67 -4.40 12.56
CA ASP A 154 24.56 -4.52 13.71
C ASP A 154 24.02 -3.97 15.04
N ASP A 155 22.84 -3.35 15.10
CA ASP A 155 22.25 -2.78 16.33
C ASP A 155 20.71 -2.98 16.45
N MET A 156 20.21 -4.20 16.19
CA MET A 156 18.78 -4.44 15.96
C MET A 156 17.87 -4.33 17.21
N ASP A 157 18.23 -4.91 18.36
CA ASP A 157 17.24 -5.16 19.43
C ASP A 157 16.85 -3.92 20.26
N TYR A 158 17.81 -3.06 20.61
CA TYR A 158 17.52 -1.86 21.41
C TYR A 158 16.93 -0.72 20.57
N LYS A 159 17.38 -0.57 19.32
CA LYS A 159 16.99 0.56 18.47
C LYS A 159 15.59 0.37 17.88
N MET A 160 15.14 -0.86 17.63
CA MET A 160 13.83 -1.13 16.98
C MET A 160 12.63 -0.63 17.78
N ASN A 161 12.69 -0.72 19.11
CA ASN A 161 11.61 -0.26 20.00
C ASN A 161 11.60 1.26 20.20
N ALA A 162 12.73 1.93 19.95
CA ALA A 162 12.83 3.39 19.96
C ALA A 162 12.63 4.01 18.56
N SER A 163 12.41 3.19 17.54
CA SER A 163 12.28 3.60 16.14
C SER A 163 10.83 3.59 15.66
N PHE A 164 10.60 4.24 14.53
CA PHE A 164 9.34 4.24 13.79
C PHE A 164 9.54 3.65 12.40
N MET A 165 8.46 3.24 11.72
CA MET A 165 8.53 2.89 10.30
C MET A 165 8.35 4.16 9.49
N SER A 166 9.31 4.52 8.64
CA SER A 166 9.28 5.74 7.83
C SER A 166 8.00 5.86 7.00
N GLY A 167 7.51 7.08 6.81
CA GLY A 167 6.32 7.42 6.01
C GLY A 167 6.29 6.94 4.55
N LEU A 168 7.39 6.37 4.03
CA LEU A 168 7.52 5.76 2.69
C LEU A 168 6.45 4.69 2.40
N GLY A 169 5.92 4.07 3.45
CA GLY A 169 4.94 3.01 3.39
C GLY A 169 5.16 2.01 4.51
N TYR A 170 4.11 1.74 5.27
CA TYR A 170 4.16 0.80 6.38
C TYR A 170 2.83 0.07 6.55
N LEU A 171 2.91 -1.11 7.14
CA LEU A 171 1.83 -2.07 7.23
C LEU A 171 1.69 -2.58 8.66
N LEU A 172 0.44 -2.75 9.08
CA LEU A 172 0.03 -3.32 10.34
C LEU A 172 -0.71 -4.64 10.11
N SER A 173 -0.61 -5.58 11.04
CA SER A 173 -1.61 -6.64 11.13
C SER A 173 -2.98 -6.07 11.48
N TRP A 174 -4.03 -6.79 11.06
CA TRP A 174 -5.40 -6.31 11.20
C TRP A 174 -5.82 -6.10 12.67
N ASP A 175 -5.36 -6.97 13.59
CA ASP A 175 -5.60 -6.85 15.03
C ASP A 175 -5.09 -5.52 15.63
N LEU A 176 -4.02 -4.94 15.04
CA LEU A 176 -3.54 -3.63 15.45
C LEU A 176 -4.43 -2.51 14.95
N ALA A 177 -5.03 -2.63 13.76
CA ALA A 177 -5.99 -1.66 13.26
C ALA A 177 -7.28 -1.69 14.08
N GLU A 178 -7.78 -2.89 14.43
CA GLU A 178 -8.90 -3.07 15.35
C GLU A 178 -8.63 -2.43 16.71
N TRP A 179 -7.42 -2.65 17.26
CA TRP A 179 -7.02 -1.98 18.48
C TRP A 179 -6.97 -0.45 18.33
N ILE A 180 -6.42 0.09 17.24
CA ILE A 180 -6.37 1.54 16.99
C ILE A 180 -7.77 2.14 17.00
N ALA A 181 -8.77 1.47 16.40
CA ALA A 181 -10.15 1.95 16.35
C ALA A 181 -10.77 2.17 17.74
N GLU A 182 -10.39 1.34 18.72
CA GLU A 182 -10.94 1.38 20.08
C GLU A 182 -10.04 2.13 21.08
N SER A 183 -8.77 2.37 20.72
CA SER A 183 -7.73 2.87 21.62
C SER A 183 -7.85 4.35 21.95
N GLU A 184 -7.99 4.67 23.24
CA GLU A 184 -7.84 6.04 23.73
C GLU A 184 -6.42 6.59 23.57
N ILE A 185 -5.40 5.72 23.61
CA ILE A 185 -4.00 6.11 23.37
C ILE A 185 -3.86 6.68 21.96
N ALA A 186 -4.44 6.01 20.96
CA ALA A 186 -4.38 6.48 19.58
C ALA A 186 -5.26 7.72 19.38
N ARG A 187 -6.52 7.68 19.86
CA ARG A 187 -7.51 8.74 19.71
C ARG A 187 -7.06 10.09 20.29
N ASN A 188 -6.34 10.07 21.41
CA ASN A 188 -5.94 11.29 22.11
C ASN A 188 -4.58 11.86 21.65
N ASN A 189 -3.87 11.20 20.73
CA ASN A 189 -2.53 11.58 20.32
C ASN A 189 -2.38 11.60 18.80
N THR A 190 -3.11 12.46 18.09
CA THR A 190 -3.13 12.47 16.62
C THR A 190 -2.20 13.48 15.95
N ASP A 191 -1.58 14.34 16.74
CA ASP A 191 -0.90 15.54 16.27
C ASP A 191 0.61 15.29 16.10
N GLY A 192 1.14 15.56 14.91
CA GLY A 192 2.56 15.42 14.58
C GLY A 192 2.81 14.61 13.30
N PRO A 193 4.09 14.36 12.96
CA PRO A 193 4.46 13.47 11.85
C PRO A 193 3.82 12.09 12.04
N GLU A 194 3.09 11.62 11.04
CA GLU A 194 2.13 10.54 11.20
C GLU A 194 2.78 9.20 11.53
N ASP A 195 3.99 8.97 11.00
CA ASP A 195 4.78 7.78 11.21
C ASP A 195 5.37 7.69 12.63
N ILE A 196 5.87 8.81 13.15
CA ILE A 196 6.35 8.93 14.53
C ILE A 196 5.18 8.77 15.51
N VAL A 197 4.06 9.42 15.23
CA VAL A 197 2.85 9.39 16.07
C VAL A 197 2.32 7.96 16.18
N LEU A 198 2.18 7.25 15.06
CA LEU A 198 1.72 5.86 15.06
C LEU A 198 2.65 4.95 15.86
N ALA A 199 3.97 5.08 15.68
CA ALA A 199 4.93 4.31 16.45
C ALA A 199 4.83 4.60 17.96
N SER A 200 4.57 5.86 18.34
CA SER A 200 4.34 6.26 19.73
C SER A 200 3.14 5.54 20.35
N TRP A 201 2.03 5.40 19.62
CA TRP A 201 0.85 4.65 20.10
C TRP A 201 1.22 3.19 20.39
N LEU A 202 1.86 2.53 19.43
CA LEU A 202 2.25 1.12 19.54
C LEU A 202 3.24 0.91 20.68
N ASN A 203 4.25 1.77 20.80
CA ASN A 203 5.26 1.71 21.86
C ASN A 203 4.62 1.88 23.25
N THR A 204 3.76 2.89 23.41
CA THR A 204 3.06 3.17 24.66
C THR A 204 2.18 2.00 25.08
N ALA A 205 1.47 1.40 24.12
CA ALA A 205 0.59 0.26 24.35
C ALA A 205 1.31 -1.10 24.38
N LYS A 206 2.62 -1.13 24.15
CA LYS A 206 3.43 -2.37 24.02
C LYS A 206 2.89 -3.34 22.96
N LYS A 207 2.47 -2.78 21.83
CA LYS A 207 1.94 -3.45 20.63
C LYS A 207 2.89 -3.28 19.44
N GLY A 208 2.65 -4.02 18.37
CA GLY A 208 3.50 -4.06 17.18
C GLY A 208 4.89 -4.55 17.50
N ARG A 209 5.03 -5.64 18.27
CA ARG A 209 6.33 -6.20 18.68
C ARG A 209 6.97 -7.03 17.58
N ASN A 210 6.18 -7.59 16.66
CA ASN A 210 6.70 -8.26 15.47
C ASN A 210 7.10 -7.21 14.44
N ARG A 211 8.26 -6.56 14.65
CA ARG A 211 8.78 -5.48 13.82
C ARG A 211 9.66 -6.03 12.69
N TYR A 212 9.31 -5.69 11.46
CA TYR A 212 10.07 -6.11 10.28
C TYR A 212 10.68 -4.91 9.57
N HIS A 213 12.01 -4.86 9.60
CA HIS A 213 12.82 -3.89 8.87
C HIS A 213 13.09 -4.38 7.46
N ASN A 214 12.46 -3.74 6.47
CA ASN A 214 12.52 -4.15 5.07
C ASN A 214 13.56 -3.36 4.26
N PHE A 215 14.75 -3.20 4.82
CA PHE A 215 15.91 -2.78 4.04
C PHE A 215 16.51 -4.01 3.35
N PRO A 216 16.88 -3.96 2.04
CA PRO A 216 16.80 -2.82 1.11
C PRO A 216 15.53 -2.79 0.23
N GLY A 217 14.45 -3.48 0.62
CA GLY A 217 13.25 -3.64 -0.21
C GLY A 217 12.32 -2.42 -0.28
N ILE A 218 12.33 -1.54 0.72
CA ILE A 218 11.54 -0.29 0.76
C ILE A 218 12.51 0.88 0.83
N TYR A 219 12.43 1.82 -0.11
CA TYR A 219 13.38 2.94 -0.21
C TYR A 219 12.84 4.09 -1.07
N ASP A 220 13.48 5.25 -0.98
CA ASP A 220 13.29 6.42 -1.83
C ASP A 220 13.93 6.23 -3.21
N TYR A 221 13.27 6.73 -4.25
CA TYR A 221 13.85 6.87 -5.56
C TYR A 221 15.19 7.64 -5.52
N LYS A 222 16.24 7.02 -6.07
CA LYS A 222 17.59 7.61 -6.06
C LYS A 222 17.71 8.87 -6.91
N GLY A 223 17.13 8.84 -8.11
CA GLY A 223 17.38 9.87 -9.13
C GLY A 223 18.87 10.15 -9.30
N ASP A 224 19.20 11.43 -9.41
CA ASP A 224 20.58 11.93 -9.58
C ASP A 224 21.31 12.11 -8.23
N SER A 225 20.72 11.67 -7.12
CA SER A 225 21.36 11.78 -5.80
C SER A 225 22.70 11.02 -5.82
N PRO A 226 23.82 11.69 -5.48
CA PRO A 226 25.17 11.11 -5.60
C PRO A 226 25.44 10.06 -4.53
N ASP A 227 24.81 10.18 -3.36
CA ASP A 227 25.10 9.36 -2.20
C ASP A 227 24.02 8.28 -2.01
N ALA A 228 24.34 7.05 -2.45
CA ALA A 228 23.55 5.90 -2.06
C ALA A 228 23.66 5.68 -0.55
N ASN A 229 22.52 5.66 0.13
CA ASN A 229 22.42 5.37 1.55
C ASN A 229 21.32 4.33 1.78
N CYS A 230 21.01 4.04 3.03
CA CYS A 230 20.08 2.97 3.33
C CYS A 230 18.60 3.35 3.07
N TYR A 231 18.27 4.64 2.98
CA TYR A 231 16.96 5.10 2.51
C TYR A 231 16.87 5.25 1.01
N ARG A 232 18.00 5.38 0.30
CA ARG A 232 18.03 5.78 -1.11
C ARG A 232 19.14 5.08 -1.86
N HIS A 233 18.79 4.19 -2.78
CA HIS A 233 19.75 3.44 -3.60
C HIS A 233 19.17 3.08 -4.97
N ALA A 234 20.00 2.48 -5.83
CA ALA A 234 19.59 2.02 -7.15
C ALA A 234 18.45 1.00 -7.07
N PHE A 235 17.67 0.86 -8.14
CA PHE A 235 16.63 -0.15 -8.20
C PHE A 235 17.21 -1.56 -8.07
N ILE A 236 16.50 -2.43 -7.36
CA ILE A 236 16.87 -3.84 -7.18
C ILE A 236 15.69 -4.78 -7.49
N PRO A 237 15.93 -6.02 -7.96
CA PRO A 237 14.85 -6.97 -8.24
C PRO A 237 13.95 -7.32 -7.04
N GLU A 238 14.47 -7.19 -5.82
CA GLU A 238 13.76 -7.50 -4.57
C GLU A 238 12.85 -6.36 -4.09
N THR A 239 12.85 -5.22 -4.79
CA THR A 239 12.07 -4.02 -4.45
C THR A 239 10.62 -4.34 -4.13
N ILE A 240 10.15 -3.83 -2.99
CA ILE A 240 8.78 -3.90 -2.49
C ILE A 240 8.10 -2.55 -2.71
N ALA A 241 8.78 -1.45 -2.39
CA ALA A 241 8.25 -0.10 -2.54
C ALA A 241 9.33 0.90 -2.96
N VAL A 242 8.99 1.78 -3.90
CA VAL A 242 9.80 2.95 -4.27
C VAL A 242 8.99 4.21 -3.97
N HIS A 243 9.50 5.04 -3.07
CA HIS A 243 8.88 6.31 -2.67
C HIS A 243 9.55 7.53 -3.34
N LEU A 244 9.00 8.74 -3.15
CA LEU A 244 9.41 10.00 -3.79
C LEU A 244 9.24 10.05 -5.31
N LEU A 245 8.26 9.33 -5.86
CA LEU A 245 7.91 9.42 -7.27
C LEU A 245 7.01 10.65 -7.54
N LYS A 246 7.57 11.85 -7.32
CA LYS A 246 6.83 13.10 -7.34
C LYS A 246 6.35 13.50 -8.75
N GLY A 247 7.08 13.11 -9.80
CA GLY A 247 6.79 13.47 -11.19
C GLY A 247 6.63 12.28 -12.13
N ASN A 248 6.19 12.55 -13.35
CA ASN A 248 5.92 11.50 -14.33
C ASN A 248 7.19 10.80 -14.83
N LEU A 249 8.35 11.50 -14.81
CA LEU A 249 9.61 10.93 -15.24
C LEU A 249 10.12 9.87 -14.25
N GLU A 250 10.01 10.14 -12.95
CA GLU A 250 10.38 9.22 -11.88
C GLU A 250 9.50 7.96 -11.93
N TRP A 251 8.19 8.12 -12.11
CA TRP A 251 7.28 7.01 -12.35
C TRP A 251 7.64 6.21 -13.61
N ALA A 252 7.87 6.89 -14.74
CA ALA A 252 8.21 6.23 -16.00
C ALA A 252 9.52 5.43 -15.90
N ARG A 253 10.56 5.99 -15.27
CA ARG A 253 11.84 5.30 -15.04
C ARG A 253 11.67 4.07 -14.15
N THR A 254 10.90 4.21 -13.07
CA THR A 254 10.58 3.11 -12.14
C THR A 254 9.84 1.98 -12.84
N LEU A 255 8.73 2.29 -13.53
CA LEU A 255 7.92 1.32 -14.25
C LEU A 255 8.69 0.65 -15.39
N ASN A 256 9.55 1.39 -16.08
CA ASN A 256 10.41 0.85 -17.12
C ASN A 256 11.44 -0.13 -16.56
N TYR A 257 12.12 0.20 -15.46
CA TYR A 257 13.07 -0.72 -14.81
C TYR A 257 12.41 -2.05 -14.43
N PHE A 258 11.19 -1.99 -13.88
CA PHE A 258 10.43 -3.19 -13.51
C PHE A 258 9.63 -3.83 -14.66
N ASN A 259 9.88 -3.40 -15.90
CA ASN A 259 9.26 -3.95 -17.11
C ASN A 259 7.71 -3.97 -17.06
N ALA A 260 7.09 -2.94 -16.47
CA ALA A 260 5.63 -2.86 -16.33
C ALA A 260 4.92 -2.80 -17.70
N THR A 261 5.59 -2.33 -18.75
CA THR A 261 5.02 -2.22 -20.10
C THR A 261 5.35 -3.41 -21.01
N LYS A 262 5.98 -4.47 -20.49
CA LYS A 262 6.41 -5.64 -21.29
C LYS A 262 5.26 -6.37 -22.01
N GLY A 263 4.03 -6.22 -21.50
CA GLY A 263 2.83 -6.82 -22.08
C GLY A 263 2.33 -6.13 -23.35
N LEU A 264 2.86 -4.95 -23.70
CA LEU A 264 2.44 -4.20 -24.88
C LEU A 264 2.72 -5.00 -26.16
N LYS A 265 1.65 -5.37 -26.87
CA LYS A 265 1.75 -6.07 -28.15
C LYS A 265 2.10 -5.10 -29.28
N PRO A 266 2.74 -5.54 -30.37
CA PRO A 266 2.87 -4.70 -31.57
C PRO A 266 1.49 -4.36 -32.16
N SER A 267 1.31 -3.13 -32.65
CA SER A 267 0.09 -2.69 -33.34
C SER A 267 0.40 -1.61 -34.36
N LYS A 268 -0.44 -1.49 -35.39
CA LYS A 268 -0.40 -0.38 -36.36
C LYS A 268 -1.00 0.91 -35.81
N LEU A 269 -1.68 0.85 -34.65
CA LEU A 269 -2.35 2.00 -34.04
C LEU A 269 -1.38 2.93 -33.29
N TYR A 270 -0.15 2.49 -33.00
CA TYR A 270 0.81 3.28 -32.23
C TYR A 270 2.25 3.01 -32.63
N HIS A 271 3.08 4.01 -32.38
CA HIS A 271 4.53 3.97 -32.53
C HIS A 271 5.16 4.40 -31.22
N VAL A 272 5.65 3.44 -30.44
CA VAL A 272 6.34 3.70 -29.18
C VAL A 272 7.84 3.70 -29.45
N PRO A 273 8.53 4.85 -29.32
CA PRO A 273 9.97 4.91 -29.52
C PRO A 273 10.70 4.15 -28.40
N SER A 274 11.78 3.45 -28.76
CA SER A 274 12.73 2.93 -27.78
C SER A 274 13.60 4.07 -27.27
N TRP A 275 13.46 4.42 -25.98
CA TRP A 275 14.37 5.35 -25.33
C TRP A 275 15.59 4.59 -24.78
N PRO A 276 16.82 5.09 -24.97
CA PRO A 276 17.98 4.50 -24.31
C PRO A 276 17.82 4.61 -22.80
N ILE A 277 17.84 3.45 -22.13
CA ILE A 277 17.74 3.35 -20.68
C ILE A 277 19.14 3.67 -20.14
N ASN A 278 19.34 4.88 -19.63
CA ASN A 278 20.49 5.14 -18.77
C ASN A 278 20.22 4.41 -17.45
N GLN A 279 20.92 3.30 -17.24
CA GLN A 279 20.91 2.52 -16.00
C GLN A 279 21.45 3.34 -14.83
#